data_AF-A0AA40HPK0-F1
#
_entry.id   AF-A0AA40HPK0-F1
#
_cell.length_a   1.000
_cell.length_b   1.000
_cell.length_c   1.000
_cell.angle_alpha   90.00
_cell.angle_beta   90.00
_cell.angle_gamma   90.00
#
_symmetry.space_group_name_H-M   'P 1'
#
loop_
_entity.id
_entity.type
_entity.pdbx_description
1 polymer ?
#
loop_
_entity_poly.entity_id
_entity_poly.type
_entity_poly.pdbx_seq_one_letter_code
_entity_poly.pdbx_strand_id
1 'polypeptide(L)'
;MKHSPQAGRHLCDAAMGPQLLGYVMLCLLGAGPTEAEVTQTTRHLITETKKNLTVTCSQNMNHEVMYWYRQDPGLGLKLIYYSINVGHFEKGEVSDGYKVSRTEKRNFPLTLESASISQTSLYLCASSLTTALHGQLLSTQKRQPQSKEAPPSGGPTQP
;
A
#
# COMPACT_ATOMS: atom_id res chain seq x y z
N MET A 1 -0.10 -75.21 19.83
CA MET A 1 -0.97 -74.70 20.92
C MET A 1 -0.50 -73.28 21.20
N LYS A 2 -1.25 -72.19 21.01
CA LYS A 2 -2.64 -71.93 21.41
C LYS A 2 -3.23 -70.79 20.54
N HIS A 3 -4.52 -70.91 20.24
CA HIS A 3 -5.44 -70.02 19.49
C HIS A 3 -5.61 -68.63 20.14
N SER A 4 -5.59 -67.50 19.40
CA SER A 4 -6.70 -66.75 18.72
C SER A 4 -7.16 -65.48 19.51
N PRO A 5 -8.05 -64.58 19.03
CA PRO A 5 -7.75 -63.15 18.79
C PRO A 5 -8.73 -62.11 19.42
N GLN A 6 -8.46 -60.82 19.17
CA GLN A 6 -9.38 -59.65 19.08
C GLN A 6 -10.04 -59.03 20.35
N ALA A 7 -9.78 -57.73 20.58
CA ALA A 7 -10.66 -56.65 21.10
C ALA A 7 -9.76 -55.41 21.31
N GLY A 8 -9.99 -54.20 20.81
CA GLY A 8 -11.24 -53.45 20.77
C GLY A 8 -11.14 -52.27 21.75
N ARG A 9 -10.87 -51.07 21.20
CA ARG A 9 -11.12 -49.72 21.76
C ARG A 9 -10.19 -49.20 22.88
N HIS A 10 -9.34 -48.24 22.54
CA HIS A 10 -9.33 -46.98 23.30
C HIS A 10 -9.17 -45.80 22.35
N LEU A 11 -10.22 -45.00 22.36
CA LEU A 11 -10.45 -43.81 21.58
C LEU A 11 -9.40 -42.76 22.00
N CYS A 12 -8.42 -42.46 21.14
CA CYS A 12 -7.67 -41.22 21.25
C CYS A 12 -8.41 -40.19 20.40
N ASP A 13 -9.56 -39.75 20.89
CA ASP A 13 -10.21 -38.53 20.41
C ASP A 13 -9.31 -37.37 20.89
N ALA A 14 -8.26 -37.10 20.13
CA ALA A 14 -7.42 -35.93 20.35
C ALA A 14 -8.27 -34.73 19.96
N ALA A 15 -9.01 -34.21 20.92
CA ALA A 15 -9.68 -32.92 20.83
C ALA A 15 -8.59 -31.84 20.62
N MET A 16 -8.25 -31.61 19.35
CA MET A 16 -7.38 -30.53 18.86
C MET A 16 -8.10 -29.16 18.89
N GLY A 17 -9.31 -29.11 19.46
CA GLY A 17 -10.18 -27.94 19.52
C GLY A 17 -9.92 -26.98 20.69
N PRO A 18 -9.77 -27.44 21.95
CA PRO A 18 -9.71 -26.53 23.11
C PRO A 18 -8.39 -25.76 23.21
N GLN A 19 -7.26 -26.40 22.84
CA GLN A 19 -5.95 -25.76 22.91
C GLN A 19 -5.79 -24.69 21.83
N LEU A 20 -6.22 -24.98 20.59
CA LEU A 20 -6.17 -24.02 19.49
C LEU A 20 -7.06 -22.80 19.80
N LEU A 21 -8.28 -23.03 20.31
CA LEU A 21 -9.15 -21.96 20.79
C LEU A 21 -8.52 -21.16 21.93
N GLY A 22 -7.85 -21.83 22.88
CA GLY A 22 -7.11 -21.18 23.96
C GLY A 22 -5.97 -20.28 23.46
N TYR A 23 -5.19 -20.74 22.47
CA TYR A 23 -4.14 -19.94 21.84
C TYR A 23 -4.72 -18.74 21.09
N VAL A 24 -5.81 -18.91 20.33
CA VAL A 24 -6.48 -17.78 19.65
C VAL A 24 -6.95 -16.73 20.65
N MET A 25 -7.58 -17.15 21.76
CA MET A 25 -8.02 -16.21 22.80
C MET A 25 -6.85 -15.51 23.51
N LEU A 26 -5.76 -16.23 23.80
CA LEU A 26 -4.55 -15.66 24.39
C LEU A 26 -3.87 -14.65 23.44
N CYS A 27 -3.84 -14.94 22.14
CA CYS A 27 -3.33 -14.01 21.11
C CYS A 27 -4.19 -12.74 21.00
N LEU A 28 -5.52 -12.87 21.12
CA LEU A 28 -6.44 -11.72 21.08
C LEU A 28 -6.36 -10.85 22.34
N LEU A 29 -6.02 -11.42 23.50
CA LEU A 29 -5.89 -10.71 24.78
C LEU A 29 -4.52 -10.02 24.95
N GLY A 30 -3.48 -10.50 24.27
CA GLY A 30 -2.10 -9.99 24.40
C GLY A 30 -1.74 -8.83 23.47
N ALA A 31 -2.58 -8.53 22.47
CA ALA A 31 -2.35 -7.44 21.53
C ALA A 31 -2.94 -6.13 22.08
N GLY A 32 -2.20 -5.47 22.98
CA GLY A 32 -2.47 -4.06 23.30
C GLY A 32 -2.28 -3.20 22.04
N PRO A 33 -3.02 -2.09 21.88
CA PRO A 33 -2.80 -1.17 20.77
C PRO A 33 -1.35 -0.69 20.81
N THR A 34 -0.54 -1.09 19.84
CA THR A 34 0.73 -0.41 19.60
C THR A 34 0.39 0.94 18.99
N GLU A 35 0.70 2.02 19.70
CA GLU A 35 0.55 3.44 19.30
C GLU A 35 1.42 3.80 18.06
N ALA A 36 1.64 2.89 17.13
CA ALA A 36 2.31 3.14 15.87
C ALA A 36 1.24 3.51 14.83
N GLU A 37 1.00 4.81 14.65
CA GLU A 37 -0.12 5.28 13.86
C GLU A 37 0.35 6.22 12.74
N VAL A 38 -0.11 5.92 11.52
CA VAL A 38 -0.20 6.91 10.44
C VAL A 38 -1.63 7.43 10.43
N THR A 39 -1.82 8.72 10.68
CA THR A 39 -3.14 9.35 10.63
C THR A 39 -3.28 10.27 9.42
N GLN A 40 -4.51 10.41 8.94
CA GLN A 40 -4.88 11.36 7.91
C GLN A 40 -5.99 12.27 8.45
N THR A 41 -5.92 13.56 8.17
CA THR A 41 -6.81 14.58 8.79
C THR A 41 -8.30 14.34 8.52
N THR A 42 -8.66 13.62 7.46
CA THR A 42 -10.07 13.32 7.12
C THR A 42 -10.17 12.06 6.26
N ARG A 43 -11.23 11.26 6.46
CA ARG A 43 -11.50 10.04 5.68
C ARG A 43 -12.16 10.29 4.33
N HIS A 44 -12.98 11.33 4.23
CA HIS A 44 -13.68 11.72 3.00
C HIS A 44 -13.56 13.23 2.81
N LEU A 45 -13.00 13.66 1.68
CA LEU A 45 -12.92 15.07 1.33
C LEU A 45 -13.67 15.30 0.02
N ILE A 46 -14.63 16.21 0.06
CA ILE A 46 -15.40 16.65 -1.10
C ILE A 46 -15.20 18.15 -1.20
N THR A 47 -14.78 18.62 -2.38
CA THR A 47 -14.54 20.03 -2.64
C THR A 47 -15.03 20.39 -4.04
N GLU A 48 -15.33 21.66 -4.26
CA GLU A 48 -15.64 22.18 -5.59
C GLU A 48 -14.38 22.20 -6.47
N THR A 49 -14.56 22.10 -7.78
CA THR A 49 -13.45 22.26 -8.72
C THR A 49 -12.80 23.63 -8.61
N LYS A 50 -11.49 23.71 -8.89
CA LYS A 50 -10.65 24.91 -8.83
C LYS A 50 -10.40 25.46 -7.42
N LYS A 51 -10.91 24.81 -6.38
CA LYS A 51 -10.58 25.14 -4.99
C LYS A 51 -9.28 24.46 -4.57
N ASN A 52 -8.60 25.08 -3.61
CA ASN A 52 -7.50 24.44 -2.92
C ASN A 52 -8.04 23.39 -1.95
N LEU A 53 -7.39 22.23 -1.89
CA LEU A 53 -7.66 21.19 -0.91
C LEU A 53 -6.36 20.66 -0.34
N THR A 54 -6.23 20.59 0.97
CA THR A 54 -5.05 20.00 1.62
C THR A 54 -5.46 18.83 2.50
N VAL A 55 -4.76 17.70 2.35
CA VAL A 55 -4.87 16.53 3.22
C VAL A 55 -3.54 16.37 3.94
N THR A 56 -3.55 16.30 5.27
CA THR A 56 -2.34 16.11 6.06
C THR A 56 -2.21 14.66 6.49
N CYS A 57 -1.04 14.09 6.23
CA CYS A 57 -0.63 12.83 6.82
C CYS A 57 0.30 13.08 8.01
N SER A 58 0.06 12.38 9.11
CA SER A 58 0.80 12.52 10.35
C SER A 58 1.29 11.16 10.85
N GLN A 59 2.46 11.11 11.48
CA GLN A 59 3.01 9.90 12.07
C GLN A 59 3.67 10.18 13.44
N ASN A 60 3.65 9.19 14.32
CA ASN A 60 4.29 9.24 15.66
C ASN A 60 5.41 8.20 15.86
N MET A 61 5.79 7.47 14.81
CA MET A 61 6.78 6.38 14.80
C MET A 61 8.22 6.85 14.55
N ASN A 62 8.46 8.17 14.46
CA ASN A 62 9.76 8.74 14.11
C ASN A 62 10.32 8.19 12.76
N HIS A 63 9.44 7.92 11.80
CA HIS A 63 9.81 7.50 10.46
C HIS A 63 10.42 8.64 9.64
N GLU A 64 11.52 8.37 8.94
CA GLU A 64 12.18 9.35 8.06
C GLU A 64 11.38 9.55 6.78
N VAL A 65 10.94 8.44 6.20
CA VAL A 65 10.34 8.41 4.88
C VAL A 65 8.83 8.48 4.99
N MET A 66 8.18 9.35 4.21
CA MET A 66 6.73 9.42 4.09
C MET A 66 6.31 9.48 2.63
N TYR A 67 5.15 8.91 2.32
CA TYR A 67 4.68 8.72 0.96
C TYR A 67 3.25 9.19 0.82
N TRP A 68 2.93 9.71 -0.36
CA TRP A 68 1.58 9.93 -0.83
C TRP A 68 1.31 9.09 -2.06
N TYR A 69 0.24 8.30 -2.00
CA TYR A 69 -0.27 7.50 -3.10
C TYR A 69 -1.67 7.94 -3.45
N ARG A 70 -2.03 7.75 -4.71
CA ARG A 70 -3.44 7.68 -5.14
C ARG A 70 -3.74 6.29 -5.67
N GLN A 71 -4.99 5.87 -5.49
CA GLN A 71 -5.54 4.64 -6.05
C GLN A 71 -6.83 4.96 -6.79
N ASP A 72 -6.75 4.87 -8.12
CA ASP A 72 -7.93 4.99 -8.97
C ASP A 72 -8.67 3.64 -9.04
N PRO A 73 -10.00 3.62 -9.20
CA PRO A 73 -10.76 2.37 -9.27
C PRO A 73 -10.21 1.39 -10.32
N GLY A 74 -9.97 0.14 -9.90
CA GLY A 74 -9.44 -0.91 -10.76
C GLY A 74 -7.94 -0.79 -11.08
N LEU A 75 -7.24 0.22 -10.57
CA LEU A 75 -5.80 0.41 -10.76
C LEU A 75 -5.02 0.16 -9.46
N GLY A 76 -3.72 -0.09 -9.62
CA GLY A 76 -2.77 -0.16 -8.50
C GLY A 76 -2.50 1.20 -7.86
N LEU A 77 -1.71 1.18 -6.79
CA LEU A 77 -1.20 2.40 -6.17
C LEU A 77 -0.27 3.13 -7.14
N LYS A 78 -0.47 4.43 -7.31
CA LYS A 78 0.45 5.31 -8.03
C LYS A 78 1.05 6.32 -7.07
N LEU A 79 2.37 6.43 -7.08
CA LEU A 79 3.09 7.36 -6.22
C LEU A 79 2.89 8.80 -6.70
N ILE A 80 2.43 9.67 -5.80
CA ILE A 80 2.31 11.11 -6.06
C ILE A 80 3.62 11.80 -5.68
N TYR A 81 4.07 11.63 -4.43
CA TYR A 81 5.30 12.17 -3.88
C TYR A 81 5.82 11.28 -2.75
N TYR A 82 7.11 11.36 -2.48
CA TYR A 82 7.68 10.88 -1.22
C TYR A 82 8.65 11.90 -0.63
N SER A 83 8.86 11.80 0.68
CA SER A 83 9.84 12.58 1.43
C SER A 83 10.81 11.61 2.06
N ILE A 84 12.12 11.84 1.97
CA ILE A 84 13.13 11.02 2.67
C ILE A 84 13.60 11.66 3.99
N ASN A 85 13.40 12.96 4.16
CA ASN A 85 13.67 13.70 5.41
C ASN A 85 12.99 15.07 5.36
N VAL A 86 12.99 15.79 6.49
CA VAL A 86 12.60 17.20 6.58
C VAL A 86 13.30 18.03 5.50
N GLY A 87 12.51 18.82 4.77
CA GLY A 87 12.99 19.66 3.68
C GLY A 87 13.31 18.92 2.37
N HIS A 88 13.24 17.58 2.32
CA HIS A 88 13.56 16.81 1.12
C HIS A 88 12.41 15.92 0.67
N PHE A 89 11.88 16.19 -0.53
CA PHE A 89 10.84 15.41 -1.17
C PHE A 89 11.05 15.31 -2.68
N GLU A 90 10.55 14.23 -3.25
CA GLU A 90 10.73 13.86 -4.65
C GLU A 90 9.39 13.48 -5.28
N LYS A 91 9.28 13.74 -6.58
CA LYS A 91 8.09 13.46 -7.39
C LYS A 91 7.95 11.96 -7.62
N GLY A 92 6.73 11.48 -7.56
CA GLY A 92 6.36 10.16 -8.07
C GLY A 92 5.87 10.19 -9.52
N GLU A 93 5.26 9.09 -9.94
CA GLU A 93 4.71 8.88 -11.28
C GLU A 93 3.60 9.88 -11.64
N VAL A 94 2.84 10.36 -10.65
CA VAL A 94 1.64 11.20 -10.84
C VAL A 94 1.65 12.44 -9.96
N SER A 95 2.75 13.20 -10.02
CA SER A 95 2.95 14.41 -9.20
C SER A 95 2.23 15.67 -9.69
N ASP A 96 1.75 15.67 -10.93
CA ASP A 96 1.23 16.88 -11.58
C ASP A 96 -0.09 17.35 -10.96
N GLY A 97 -0.20 18.66 -10.73
CA GLY A 97 -1.36 19.26 -10.07
C GLY A 97 -1.39 19.08 -8.54
N TYR A 98 -0.32 18.52 -7.96
CA TYR A 98 -0.13 18.36 -6.52
C TYR A 98 1.10 19.11 -6.02
N LYS A 99 1.03 19.58 -4.78
CA LYS A 99 2.16 20.11 -4.01
C LYS A 99 2.26 19.40 -2.67
N VAL A 100 3.49 19.28 -2.17
CA VAL A 100 3.76 18.77 -0.83
C VAL A 100 4.68 19.73 -0.09
N SER A 101 4.71 19.60 1.23
CA SER A 101 5.78 20.19 2.05
C SER A 101 6.17 19.22 3.15
N ARG A 102 7.42 19.35 3.64
CA ARG A 102 7.96 18.52 4.71
C ARG A 102 8.69 19.40 5.72
N THR A 103 7.94 20.23 6.44
CA THR A 103 8.51 21.16 7.42
C THR A 103 8.90 20.48 8.73
N GLU A 104 8.27 19.35 9.07
CA GLU A 104 8.62 18.52 10.22
C GLU A 104 8.48 17.04 9.90
N LYS A 105 9.19 16.20 10.67
CA LYS A 105 9.23 14.75 10.44
C LYS A 105 7.87 14.08 10.68
N ARG A 106 7.02 14.67 11.51
CA ARG A 106 5.70 14.12 11.83
C ARG A 106 4.70 14.29 10.70
N ASN A 107 4.78 15.38 9.93
CA ASN A 107 3.71 15.78 9.02
C ASN A 107 4.17 15.83 7.57
N PHE A 108 3.34 15.32 6.66
CA PHE A 108 3.56 15.39 5.22
C PHE A 108 2.25 15.77 4.54
N PRO A 109 1.90 17.07 4.46
CA PRO A 109 0.71 17.54 3.77
C PRO A 109 0.81 17.40 2.25
N LEU A 110 -0.31 17.03 1.63
CA LEU A 110 -0.55 17.02 0.18
C LEU A 110 -1.62 18.04 -0.15
N THR A 111 -1.30 18.98 -1.02
CA THR A 111 -2.17 20.06 -1.46
C THR A 111 -2.49 19.92 -2.95
N LEU A 112 -3.77 19.91 -3.28
CA LEU A 112 -4.29 20.11 -4.63
C LEU A 112 -4.53 21.61 -4.78
N GLU A 113 -3.74 22.29 -5.60
CA GLU A 113 -3.84 23.75 -5.73
C GLU A 113 -5.14 24.20 -6.40
N SER A 114 -5.61 23.40 -7.34
CA SER A 114 -6.82 23.63 -8.12
C SER A 114 -7.47 22.27 -8.36
N ALA A 115 -8.39 21.89 -7.47
CA ALA A 115 -9.02 20.59 -7.50
C ALA A 115 -9.73 20.32 -8.84
N SER A 116 -9.52 19.13 -9.40
CA SER A 116 -10.12 18.69 -10.66
C SER A 116 -10.85 17.36 -10.46
N ILE A 117 -11.88 17.12 -11.27
CA ILE A 117 -12.61 15.83 -11.29
C ILE A 117 -11.65 14.67 -11.62
N SER A 118 -10.61 14.92 -12.42
CA SER A 118 -9.57 13.93 -12.73
C SER A 118 -8.73 13.50 -11.51
N GLN A 119 -8.79 14.27 -10.42
CA GLN A 119 -8.12 13.99 -9.15
C GLN A 119 -9.05 13.34 -8.13
N THR A 120 -10.29 12.97 -8.50
CA THR A 120 -11.16 12.15 -7.66
C THR A 120 -10.60 10.73 -7.58
N SER A 121 -10.07 10.35 -6.42
CA SER A 121 -9.34 9.10 -6.20
C SER A 121 -9.29 8.76 -4.71
N LEU A 122 -8.87 7.56 -4.34
CA LEU A 122 -8.52 7.23 -2.96
C LEU A 122 -7.09 7.70 -2.69
N TYR A 123 -6.89 8.50 -1.64
CA TYR A 123 -5.58 9.02 -1.26
C TYR A 123 -5.05 8.30 -0.02
N LEU A 124 -3.87 7.71 -0.14
CA LEU A 124 -3.27 6.89 0.92
C LEU A 124 -1.91 7.45 1.30
N CYS A 125 -1.64 7.49 2.60
CA CYS A 125 -0.33 7.84 3.11
C CYS A 125 0.33 6.62 3.78
N ALA A 126 1.65 6.55 3.65
CA ALA A 126 2.47 5.57 4.36
C ALA A 126 3.74 6.21 4.90
N SER A 127 4.40 5.55 5.86
CA SER A 127 5.68 5.99 6.39
C SER A 127 6.61 4.81 6.68
N SER A 128 7.93 5.04 6.65
CA SER A 128 8.95 4.00 6.89
C SER A 128 10.19 4.59 7.59
N LEU A 129 10.85 3.78 8.42
CA LEU A 129 12.10 4.16 9.08
C LEU A 129 13.26 4.34 8.09
N THR A 130 13.30 3.56 7.02
CA THR A 130 14.34 3.61 5.99
C THR A 130 13.71 3.78 4.60
N THR A 131 14.53 4.16 3.62
CA THR A 131 14.16 4.02 2.21
C THR A 131 13.96 2.53 1.95
N ALA A 132 12.70 2.07 2.05
CA ALA A 132 12.34 0.72 1.65
C ALA A 132 12.94 0.49 0.25
N LEU A 133 13.56 -0.67 0.03
CA LEU A 133 14.18 -1.05 -1.23
C LEU A 133 13.13 -1.03 -2.35
N HIS A 134 12.89 0.15 -2.92
CA HIS A 134 11.80 0.47 -3.85
C HIS A 134 11.92 -0.34 -5.16
N GLY A 135 13.09 -0.94 -5.41
CA GLY A 135 13.35 -1.79 -6.56
C GLY A 135 12.64 -3.15 -6.56
N GLN A 136 12.28 -3.72 -5.41
CA GLN A 136 11.68 -5.07 -5.38
C GLN A 136 10.15 -5.07 -5.55
N LEU A 137 9.44 -4.07 -5.04
CA LEU A 137 7.97 -4.00 -5.13
C LEU A 137 7.45 -3.62 -6.54
N LEU A 138 8.22 -2.86 -7.32
CA LEU A 138 7.85 -2.51 -8.70
C LEU A 138 8.09 -3.66 -9.70
N SER A 139 8.89 -4.67 -9.32
CA SER A 139 9.22 -5.80 -10.20
C SER A 139 8.03 -6.74 -10.45
N THR A 140 7.13 -6.89 -9.47
CA THR A 140 6.02 -7.84 -9.53
C THR A 140 4.83 -7.37 -10.38
N GLN A 141 4.70 -6.07 -10.67
CA GLN A 141 3.64 -5.54 -11.54
C GLN A 141 4.00 -5.60 -13.04
N LYS A 142 5.28 -5.79 -13.39
CA LYS A 142 5.77 -5.75 -14.77
C LYS A 142 5.80 -7.12 -15.45
N ARG A 143 4.74 -7.92 -15.37
CA ARG A 143 4.56 -9.08 -16.26
C ARG A 143 3.16 -9.11 -16.88
N GLN A 144 3.00 -8.43 -18.01
CA GLN A 144 2.19 -8.94 -19.13
C GLN A 144 2.80 -8.50 -20.48
N PRO A 145 2.57 -9.28 -21.56
CA PRO A 145 3.53 -9.49 -22.65
C PRO A 145 3.38 -8.48 -23.80
N GLN A 146 4.50 -8.04 -24.37
CA GLN A 146 4.51 -7.30 -25.64
C GLN A 146 4.20 -8.26 -26.81
N SER A 147 3.03 -8.10 -27.44
CA SER A 147 2.84 -8.50 -28.83
C SER A 147 3.54 -7.45 -29.71
N LYS A 148 4.65 -7.81 -30.34
CA LYS A 148 5.29 -6.98 -31.36
C LYS A 148 4.67 -7.31 -32.72
N GLU A 149 3.97 -6.33 -33.30
CA GLU A 149 3.53 -6.34 -34.69
C GLU A 149 4.70 -5.94 -35.60
N ALA A 150 4.88 -6.66 -36.71
CA ALA A 150 6.00 -6.48 -37.65
C ALA A 150 5.74 -5.31 -38.63
N PRO A 151 6.78 -4.62 -39.14
CA PRO A 151 6.61 -3.51 -40.06
C PRO A 151 6.32 -3.97 -41.50
N PRO A 152 5.59 -3.17 -42.31
CA PRO A 152 5.30 -3.52 -43.70
C PRO A 152 6.52 -3.26 -44.60
N SER A 153 6.82 -4.21 -45.50
CA SER A 153 7.81 -4.05 -46.56
C SER A 153 7.19 -3.33 -47.76
N GLY A 154 7.74 -2.17 -48.14
CA GLY A 154 7.46 -1.52 -49.42
C GLY A 154 8.76 -1.11 -50.08
N GLY A 155 9.14 -1.79 -51.16
CA GLY A 155 10.30 -1.45 -51.98
C GLY A 155 10.01 -0.32 -52.97
N PRO A 156 11.03 0.42 -53.47
CA PRO A 156 10.82 1.45 -54.48
C PRO A 156 10.79 0.83 -55.89
N THR A 157 9.79 1.21 -56.67
CA THR A 157 9.77 1.03 -58.13
C THR A 157 10.28 2.33 -58.77
N GLN A 158 11.30 2.23 -59.60
CA GLN A 158 11.95 3.33 -60.31
C GLN A 158 11.49 3.35 -61.79
N PRO A 159 11.47 4.54 -62.42
CA PRO A 159 12.01 4.71 -63.77
C PRO A 159 13.37 5.41 -63.75
#